data_AF-A0A381XJK5-F1
#
_entry.id   AF-A0A381XJK5-F1
#
_cell.length_a   1.000
_cell.length_b   1.000
_cell.length_c   1.000
_cell.angle_alpha   90.00
_cell.angle_beta   90.00
_cell.angle_gamma   90.00
#
_symmetry.space_group_name_H-M   'P 1'
#
loop_
_entity.id
_entity.type
_entity.pdbx_description
1 polymer ?
#
loop_
_entity_poly.entity_id
_entity_poly.type
_entity_poly.pdbx_seq_one_letter_code
_entity_poly.pdbx_strand_id
1 'polypeptide(L)' 'MNIEKLLVECRSNDLAHALRELGLPVTGTKPQRIERLVQHHTGGGSTSDILGALKSEDLRRAAKAIKFEGA' A
#
# COMPACT_ATOMS: atom_id res chain seq x y z
N MET A 1 -4.37 9.47 8.47
CA MET A 1 -4.78 8.67 7.30
C MET A 1 -4.01 7.36 7.36
N ASN A 2 -4.65 6.26 7.76
CA ASN A 2 -3.94 4.98 7.99
C ASN A 2 -3.77 4.23 6.66
N ILE A 3 -2.77 4.62 5.87
CA ILE A 3 -2.42 3.92 4.62
C ILE A 3 -2.10 2.44 4.88
N GLU A 4 -1.57 2.11 6.06
CA GLU A 4 -1.33 0.73 6.50
C GLU A 4 -2.58 -0.15 6.38
N LYS A 5 -3.75 0.30 6.89
CA LYS A 5 -5.02 -0.44 6.75
C LYS A 5 -5.37 -0.68 5.27
N LEU A 6 -5.02 0.25 4.38
CA LEU A 6 -5.25 0.18 2.93
C LEU A 6 -4.34 -0.85 2.27
N LEU A 7 -3.08 -0.90 2.70
CA LEU A 7 -2.10 -1.85 2.23
C LEU A 7 -2.37 -3.26 2.75
N VAL A 8 -2.93 -3.40 3.96
CA VAL A 8 -3.40 -4.69 4.50
C VAL A 8 -4.50 -5.29 3.64
N GLU A 9 -5.43 -4.48 3.14
CA GLU A 9 -6.50 -4.92 2.24
C GLU A 9 -6.01 -5.22 0.81
N CYS A 10 -4.84 -4.68 0.42
CA CYS A 10 -4.24 -4.97 -0.87
C CYS A 10 -3.69 -6.41 -0.95
N ARG A 11 -3.67 -6.94 -2.16
CA ARG A 11 -3.10 -8.25 -2.45
C ARG A 11 -1.58 -8.22 -2.31
N SER A 12 -1.02 -9.35 -1.88
CA SER A 12 0.44 -9.49 -1.72
C SER A 12 1.21 -9.31 -3.03
N ASN A 13 0.57 -9.59 -4.18
CA ASN A 13 1.14 -9.39 -5.51
C ASN A 13 1.16 -7.90 -5.89
N ASP A 14 0.06 -7.18 -5.65
CA ASP A 14 -0.01 -5.72 -5.85
C ASP A 14 0.96 -4.96 -4.96
N LEU A 15 1.12 -5.36 -3.70
CA LEU A 15 2.15 -4.79 -2.83
C LEU A 15 3.57 -5.01 -3.38
N ALA A 16 3.83 -6.16 -3.98
CA ALA A 16 5.11 -6.43 -4.65
C ALA A 16 5.31 -5.55 -5.88
N HIS A 17 4.24 -5.35 -6.66
CA HIS A 17 4.25 -4.49 -7.82
C HIS A 17 4.53 -3.04 -7.42
N ALA A 18 3.80 -2.52 -6.44
CA ALA A 18 3.99 -1.16 -5.95
C ALA A 18 5.41 -0.95 -5.39
N LEU A 19 5.92 -1.89 -4.61
CA LEU A 19 7.32 -1.85 -4.16
C LEU A 19 8.31 -1.81 -5.34
N ARG A 20 8.10 -2.64 -6.36
CA ARG A 20 8.95 -2.64 -7.56
C ARG A 20 8.93 -1.31 -8.31
N GLU A 21 7.74 -0.74 -8.52
CA GLU A 21 7.56 0.55 -9.18
C GLU A 21 8.24 1.69 -8.39
N LEU A 22 8.18 1.62 -7.06
CA LEU A 22 8.86 2.57 -6.17
C LEU A 22 10.37 2.29 -6.03
N GLY A 23 10.92 1.28 -6.72
CA GLY A 23 12.33 0.89 -6.60
C GLY A 23 12.69 0.27 -5.24
N LEU A 24 11.70 -0.13 -4.45
CA LEU A 24 11.86 -0.73 -3.14
C LEU A 24 12.01 -2.25 -3.23
N PRO A 25 12.77 -2.87 -2.30
CA PRO A 25 12.92 -4.32 -2.29
C PRO A 25 11.57 -5.01 -2.08
N VAL A 26 11.28 -6.02 -2.90
CA VAL A 26 10.05 -6.84 -2.82
C VAL A 26 10.21 -8.08 -1.93
N THR A 27 11.34 -8.18 -1.23
CA THR A 27 11.69 -9.32 -0.38
C THR A 27 10.87 -9.33 0.91
N GLY A 28 10.60 -10.53 1.43
CA GLY A 28 9.88 -10.74 2.68
C GLY A 28 8.40 -11.09 2.49
N THR A 29 7.70 -11.20 3.62
CA THR A 29 6.28 -11.56 3.72
C THR A 29 5.38 -10.36 3.45
N LYS A 30 4.07 -10.60 3.22
CA LYS A 30 3.05 -9.54 3.04
C LYS A 30 3.17 -8.41 4.07
N PRO A 31 3.19 -8.66 5.40
CA PRO A 31 3.32 -7.58 6.38
C PRO A 31 4.62 -6.81 6.27
N GLN A 32 5.76 -7.46 5.98
CA GLN A 32 7.02 -6.75 5.77
C GLN A 32 6.98 -5.82 4.56
N ARG A 33 6.27 -6.20 3.49
CA ARG A 33 6.06 -5.34 2.32
C ARG A 33 5.22 -4.11 2.66
N ILE A 34 4.17 -4.31 3.44
CA ILE A 34 3.30 -3.23 3.93
C ILE A 34 4.11 -2.26 4.78
N GLU A 35 4.84 -2.78 5.77
CA GLU A 35 5.67 -1.98 6.66
C GLU A 35 6.69 -1.16 5.88
N ARG A 36 7.30 -1.72 4.83
CA ARG A 36 8.24 -1.01 3.96
C ARG A 36 7.58 0.14 3.18
N LEU A 37 6.37 -0.06 2.66
CA LEU A 37 5.60 1.01 2.01
C LEU A 37 5.18 2.10 3.01
N VAL A 38 4.80 1.73 4.22
CA VAL A 38 4.47 2.65 5.31
C VAL A 38 5.71 3.43 5.78
N GLN A 39 6.86 2.77 5.90
CA GLN A 39 8.12 3.42 6.24
C GLN A 39 8.57 4.38 5.14
N HIS A 40 8.41 4.01 3.87
CA HIS A 40 8.68 4.92 2.74
C HIS A 40 7.79 6.17 2.82
N HIS A 41 6.50 6.00 3.11
CA HIS A 41 5.58 7.12 3.33
C HIS A 41 6.01 8.01 4.50
N THR A 42 6.35 7.42 5.64
CA THR A 42 6.77 8.16 6.84
C THR A 42 8.14 8.83 6.66
N GLY A 43 9.01 8.27 5.82
CA GLY A 43 10.35 8.76 5.52
C GLY A 43 10.42 9.89 4.49
N GLY A 44 9.28 10.43 4.03
CA GLY A 44 9.21 11.54 3.07
C GLY A 44 8.67 11.15 1.69
N GLY A 45 8.32 9.87 1.48
CA GLY A 45 7.62 9.42 0.27
C GLY A 45 6.20 9.96 0.20
N SER A 46 5.80 10.44 -0.97
CA SER A 46 4.43 10.92 -1.16
C SER A 46 3.43 9.77 -1.14
N THR A 47 2.32 9.93 -0.40
CA THR A 47 1.19 8.99 -0.42
C THR A 47 0.74 8.72 -1.86
N SER A 48 0.65 9.77 -2.68
CA SER A 48 0.24 9.69 -4.08
C SER A 48 1.14 8.79 -4.93
N ASP A 49 2.43 8.69 -4.61
CA ASP A 49 3.39 7.83 -5.31
C ASP A 49 3.08 6.35 -5.02
N ILE A 50 2.87 6.02 -3.74
CA ILE A 50 2.49 4.67 -3.32
C ILE A 50 1.13 4.27 -3.89
N LEU A 51 0.17 5.19 -3.85
CA LEU A 51 -1.17 4.98 -4.41
C LEU A 51 -1.14 4.88 -5.94
N GLY A 52 -0.25 5.61 -6.62
CA GLY A 52 -0.04 5.53 -8.07
C GLY A 52 0.67 4.26 -8.52
N ALA A 53 1.55 3.73 -7.68
CA ALA A 53 2.24 2.46 -7.89
C ALA A 53 1.33 1.22 -7.67
N LEU A 54 0.24 1.39 -6.91
CA LEU A 54 -0.82 0.39 -6.74
C LEU A 54 -1.80 0.43 -7.91
N LYS A 55 -2.37 -0.73 -8.25
CA LYS A 55 -3.44 -0.78 -9.26
C LYS A 55 -4.69 -0.05 -8.77
N SER A 56 -5.30 0.72 -9.67
CA SER A 56 -6.50 1.51 -9.39
C SER A 56 -7.66 0.66 -8.89
N GLU A 57 -7.78 -0.59 -9.34
CA GLU A 57 -8.81 -1.54 -8.92
C GLU A 57 -8.63 -1.99 -7.46
N ASP A 58 -7.42 -2.41 -7.09
CA ASP A 58 -7.09 -2.85 -5.74
C ASP A 58 -7.14 -1.69 -4.75
N LEU A 59 -6.68 -0.51 -5.15
CA LEU A 59 -6.78 0.71 -4.36
C LEU A 59 -8.23 1.09 -4.08
N ARG A 60 -9.11 0.99 -5.09
CA ARG A 60 -10.54 1.24 -4.92
C ARG A 60 -11.20 0.20 -4.00
N ARG A 61 -10.79 -1.06 -4.10
CA ARG A 61 -11.26 -2.15 -3.23
C ARG A 61 -10.84 -1.93 -1.78
N ALA A 62 -9.56 -1.67 -1.55
CA ALA A 62 -9.02 -1.39 -0.23
C ALA A 62 -9.63 -0.10 0.37
N ALA A 63 -9.77 0.96 -0.43
CA ALA A 63 -10.45 2.18 -0.01
C ALA A 63 -11.92 1.92 0.36
N LYS A 64 -12.62 1.06 -0.38
CA LYS A 64 -14.00 0.65 -0.05
C LYS A 64 -14.09 -0.14 1.24
N ALA A 65 -13.12 -1.01 1.52
CA ALA A 65 -13.04 -1.76 2.76
C ALA A 65 -12.86 -0.84 3.98
N ILE A 66 -12.07 0.23 3.86
CA ILE A 66 -11.84 1.19 4.95
C ILE A 66 -12.96 2.21 5.09
N LYS A 67 -13.63 2.59 3.99
CA LYS A 67 -14.73 3.57 3.99
C LYS A 67 -15.96 3.15 4.82
N PHE A 68 -15.96 1.97 5.43
CA PHE A 68 -17.06 1.47 6.26
C PHE A 68 -16.82 1.50 7.77
N GLU A 69 -15.65 1.92 8.27
CA GLU A 69 -15.39 2.06 9.73
C GLU A 69 -15.63 3.50 10.24
N GLY A 70 -16.70 4.16 9.79
CA GLY A 70 -16.99 5.56 10.20
C GLY A 70 -18.45 5.96 10.06
N ALA A 71 -19.37 5.08 10.48
CA ALA A 71 -20.78 5.40 10.69
C ALA A 71 -21.10 5.32 12.18
#